data_AF-A0AAU6PZR6-F1
#
_entry.id   AF-A0AAU6PZR6-F1
#
_cell.length_a   1.000
_cell.length_b   1.000
_cell.length_c   1.000
_cell.angle_alpha   90.00
_cell.angle_beta   90.00
_cell.angle_gamma   90.00
#
_symmetry.space_group_name_H-M   'P 1'
#
loop_
_entity.id
_entity.type
_entity.pdbx_description
1 polymer ?
#
loop_
_entity_poly.entity_id
_entity_poly.type
_entity_poly.pdbx_seq_one_letter_code
_entity_poly.pdbx_strand_id
1 'polypeptide(L)'
;MKKGVMLGALLLASVGMAGRMPDNLKPFQKVCVNAYYAEGEEKDDDVAVQLINRIEAALKKAKIAVVAGQCQDKGLVANKQLNLYFSYVTTEDLTVSSGILEGWLKKDGAYQEPTLWWDNLFGSLDEGSVPLQAADTLDTLLEGFIADWKKSH
;
A
#
# COMPACT_ATOMS: atom_id res chain seq x y z
N MET A 1 -55.40 -6.60 -20.12
CA MET A 1 -54.21 -7.05 -19.36
C MET A 1 -53.05 -6.14 -19.73
N LYS A 2 -52.66 -5.22 -18.84
CA LYS A 2 -51.50 -4.34 -19.05
C LYS A 2 -50.31 -4.99 -18.36
N LYS A 3 -49.30 -5.45 -19.11
CA LYS A 3 -47.98 -5.78 -18.58
C LYS A 3 -47.00 -4.79 -19.17
N GLY A 4 -46.70 -3.75 -18.40
CA GLY A 4 -45.58 -2.85 -18.67
C GLY A 4 -44.29 -3.63 -18.47
N VAL A 5 -43.45 -3.65 -19.50
CA VAL A 5 -42.08 -4.14 -19.40
C VAL A 5 -41.25 -2.98 -18.84
N MET A 6 -40.97 -3.06 -17.54
CA MET A 6 -40.13 -2.09 -16.84
C MET A 6 -38.67 -2.31 -17.22
N LEU A 7 -38.01 -1.19 -17.56
CA LEU A 7 -36.57 -1.06 -17.78
C LEU A 7 -35.77 -1.71 -16.65
N GLY A 8 -34.87 -2.63 -17.01
CA GLY A 8 -33.73 -3.01 -16.19
C GLY A 8 -32.47 -2.41 -16.77
N ALA A 9 -32.29 -1.09 -16.64
CA ALA A 9 -30.99 -0.48 -16.87
C ALA A 9 -30.02 -1.04 -15.82
N LEU A 10 -29.21 -2.01 -16.23
CA LEU A 10 -28.02 -2.44 -15.48
C LEU A 10 -27.09 -1.24 -15.40
N LEU A 11 -27.27 -0.43 -14.35
CA LEU A 11 -26.24 0.40 -13.79
C LEU A 11 -25.16 -0.57 -13.28
N LEU A 12 -24.23 -0.92 -14.17
CA LEU A 12 -22.90 -1.35 -13.76
C LEU A 12 -22.35 -0.18 -12.95
N ALA A 13 -22.56 -0.23 -11.64
CA ALA A 13 -21.81 0.59 -10.70
C ALA A 13 -20.35 0.20 -10.94
N SER A 14 -19.63 1.05 -11.67
CA SER A 14 -18.19 1.02 -11.67
C SER A 14 -17.79 1.19 -10.21
N VAL A 15 -17.48 0.09 -9.53
CA VAL A 15 -16.64 0.09 -8.35
C VAL A 15 -15.26 0.50 -8.83
N GLY A 16 -15.12 1.80 -9.15
CA GLY A 16 -13.84 2.46 -9.09
C GLY A 16 -13.44 2.40 -7.63
N MET A 17 -12.77 1.31 -7.25
CA MET A 17 -11.97 1.30 -6.05
C MET A 17 -11.11 2.56 -6.14
N ALA A 18 -11.20 3.42 -5.13
CA ALA A 18 -10.46 4.67 -5.05
C ALA A 18 -8.96 4.39 -4.80
N GLY A 19 -8.37 3.48 -5.59
CA GLY A 19 -6.97 3.10 -5.62
C GLY A 19 -6.21 4.15 -6.41
N ARG A 20 -5.02 4.48 -5.92
CA ARG A 20 -4.07 5.41 -6.55
C ARG A 20 -4.69 6.75 -6.96
N MET A 21 -4.88 7.63 -5.99
CA MET A 21 -5.23 9.05 -6.21
C MET A 21 -3.97 9.93 -6.08
N PRO A 22 -3.19 10.16 -7.16
CA PRO A 22 -1.99 11.01 -7.12
C PRO A 22 -2.26 12.40 -6.52
N ASP A 23 -3.41 13.00 -6.81
CA ASP A 23 -3.74 14.34 -6.31
C ASP A 23 -3.68 14.47 -4.78
N ASN A 24 -3.96 13.37 -4.06
CA ASN A 24 -3.86 13.34 -2.60
C ASN A 24 -2.41 13.42 -2.11
N LEU A 25 -1.41 13.15 -2.96
CA LEU A 25 0.01 13.17 -2.60
C LEU A 25 0.61 14.58 -2.62
N LYS A 26 0.02 15.54 -3.36
CA LYS A 26 0.49 16.92 -3.53
C LYS A 26 0.85 17.67 -2.24
N PRO A 27 0.15 17.50 -1.11
CA PRO A 27 0.47 18.24 0.12
C PRO A 27 1.76 17.79 0.82
N PHE A 28 2.29 16.63 0.46
CA PHE A 28 3.42 16.01 1.14
C PHE A 28 4.75 16.35 0.47
N GLN A 29 5.85 16.20 1.19
CA GLN A 29 7.21 16.46 0.68
C GLN A 29 8.19 15.36 1.09
N LYS A 30 7.80 14.57 2.09
CA LYS A 30 8.60 13.49 2.64
C LYS A 30 7.70 12.33 3.03
N VAL A 31 8.30 11.16 3.09
CA VAL A 31 7.67 9.89 3.43
C VAL A 31 8.30 9.35 4.70
N CYS A 32 7.50 8.81 5.60
CA CYS A 32 7.99 7.88 6.60
C CYS A 32 7.55 6.47 6.22
N VAL A 33 8.37 5.46 6.49
CA VAL A 33 8.15 4.10 6.02
C VAL A 33 8.01 3.10 7.17
N ASN A 34 7.07 2.18 7.02
CA ASN A 34 6.89 1.02 7.90
C ASN A 34 6.51 -0.20 7.06
N ALA A 35 6.74 -1.39 7.60
CA ALA A 35 6.28 -2.63 6.98
C ALA A 35 5.77 -3.65 8.01
N TYR A 36 4.96 -4.58 7.53
CA TYR A 36 4.58 -5.80 8.22
C TYR A 36 4.70 -6.98 7.27
N TYR A 37 5.21 -8.08 7.81
CA TYR A 37 5.37 -9.34 7.10
C TYR A 37 4.88 -10.48 7.99
N ALA A 38 4.05 -11.36 7.41
CA ALA A 38 3.68 -12.62 8.03
C ALA A 38 3.62 -13.76 7.01
N GLU A 39 4.18 -14.89 7.40
CA GLU A 39 4.13 -16.16 6.67
C GLU A 39 3.26 -17.15 7.45
N GLY A 40 2.10 -17.51 6.90
CA GLY A 40 1.03 -18.12 7.68
C GLY A 40 0.63 -17.26 8.89
N GLU A 41 0.67 -17.84 10.09
CA GLU A 41 0.41 -17.12 11.34
C GLU A 41 1.68 -16.49 11.96
N GLU A 42 2.84 -16.72 11.37
CA GLU A 42 4.12 -16.29 11.94
C GLU A 42 4.54 -14.92 11.40
N LYS A 43 4.63 -13.95 12.31
CA LYS A 43 5.20 -12.63 12.02
C LYS A 43 6.72 -12.73 12.02
N ASP A 44 7.37 -12.19 10.98
CA ASP A 44 8.83 -12.08 10.91
C ASP A 44 9.24 -10.59 10.81
N ASP A 45 9.79 -10.08 11.91
CA ASP A 45 10.25 -8.68 12.01
C ASP A 45 11.57 -8.43 11.27
N ASP A 46 12.42 -9.45 11.08
CA ASP A 46 13.67 -9.30 10.36
C ASP A 46 13.41 -9.13 8.86
N VAL A 47 12.46 -9.89 8.31
CA VAL A 47 11.99 -9.69 6.92
C VAL A 47 11.31 -8.34 6.78
N ALA A 48 10.48 -7.91 7.74
CA ALA A 48 9.87 -6.59 7.71
C ALA A 48 10.91 -5.45 7.68
N VAL A 49 12.00 -5.56 8.47
CA VAL A 49 13.11 -4.59 8.43
C VAL A 49 13.82 -4.59 7.08
N GLN A 50 14.04 -5.75 6.46
CA GLN A 50 14.62 -5.82 5.11
C GLN A 50 13.72 -5.15 4.06
N LEU A 51 12.40 -5.34 4.16
CA LEU A 51 11.43 -4.68 3.29
C LEU A 51 11.43 -3.16 3.50
N ILE A 52 11.50 -2.67 4.75
CA ILE A 52 11.65 -1.23 5.03
C ILE A 52 12.90 -0.68 4.35
N ASN A 53 14.06 -1.31 4.54
CA ASN A 53 15.33 -0.90 3.93
C ASN A 53 15.23 -0.84 2.39
N ARG A 54 14.50 -1.80 1.78
CA ARG A 54 14.25 -1.83 0.34
C ARG A 54 13.40 -0.64 -0.12
N ILE A 55 12.33 -0.31 0.62
CA ILE A 55 11.51 0.87 0.33
C ILE A 55 12.36 2.15 0.42
N GLU A 56 13.11 2.31 1.51
CA GLU A 56 13.96 3.49 1.71
C GLU A 56 14.97 3.67 0.58
N ALA A 57 15.61 2.59 0.14
CA ALA A 57 16.58 2.62 -0.95
C ALA A 57 15.93 3.06 -2.28
N ALA A 58 14.75 2.54 -2.60
CA ALA A 58 14.02 2.89 -3.81
C ALA A 58 13.50 4.33 -3.79
N LEU A 59 12.95 4.80 -2.66
CA LEU A 59 12.52 6.20 -2.47
C LEU A 59 13.71 7.16 -2.60
N LYS A 60 14.85 6.82 -1.98
CA LYS A 60 16.10 7.59 -2.09
C LYS A 60 16.60 7.66 -3.54
N LYS A 61 16.58 6.55 -4.28
CA LYS A 61 16.92 6.50 -5.72
C LYS A 61 15.98 7.39 -6.55
N ALA A 62 14.71 7.45 -6.17
CA ALA A 62 13.70 8.32 -6.79
C ALA A 62 13.77 9.79 -6.33
N LYS A 63 14.71 10.15 -5.44
CA LYS A 63 14.86 11.47 -4.82
C LYS A 63 13.65 11.91 -3.98
N ILE A 64 12.89 10.96 -3.43
CA ILE A 64 11.82 11.21 -2.47
C ILE A 64 12.44 11.22 -1.07
N ALA A 65 12.22 12.29 -0.31
CA ALA A 65 12.81 12.44 1.01
C ALA A 65 12.17 11.45 2.00
N VAL A 66 13.00 10.69 2.72
CA VAL A 66 12.56 9.76 3.77
C VAL A 66 12.88 10.35 5.15
N VAL A 67 11.91 10.30 6.05
CA VAL A 67 12.08 10.68 7.46
C VAL A 67 12.68 9.51 8.22
N ALA A 68 13.79 9.74 8.90
CA ALA A 68 14.43 8.73 9.74
C ALA A 68 13.64 8.48 11.03
N GLY A 69 13.67 7.23 11.52
CA GLY A 69 13.02 6.81 12.75
C GLY A 69 11.62 6.24 12.52
N GLN A 70 10.93 5.86 13.61
CA GLN A 70 9.58 5.30 13.52
C GLN A 70 8.58 6.36 13.04
N CYS A 71 7.63 5.95 12.19
CA CYS A 71 6.58 6.84 11.77
C CYS A 71 5.77 7.29 12.97
N GLN A 72 5.71 8.61 13.17
CA GLN A 72 4.94 9.18 14.26
C GLN A 72 3.46 8.83 14.07
N ASP A 73 2.78 8.54 15.18
CA ASP A 73 1.34 8.25 15.27
C ASP A 73 0.46 9.35 14.70
N LYS A 74 1.04 10.48 14.26
CA LYS A 74 0.37 11.59 13.58
C LYS A 74 1.29 12.00 12.43
N GLY A 75 1.17 11.38 11.25
CA GLY A 75 1.75 11.89 10.01
C GLY A 75 1.16 13.27 9.76
N LEU A 76 1.86 14.31 10.20
CA LEU A 76 1.29 15.64 10.29
C LEU A 76 1.24 16.23 8.88
N VAL A 77 0.03 16.61 8.42
CA VAL A 77 -0.14 17.59 7.32
C VAL A 77 0.73 18.82 7.60
N ALA A 78 0.85 19.24 8.87
CA ALA A 78 1.73 20.32 9.29
C ALA A 78 3.23 20.08 8.98
N ASN A 79 3.67 18.82 8.97
CA ASN A 79 5.04 18.42 8.63
C ASN A 79 5.20 18.02 7.17
N LYS A 80 4.12 18.05 6.37
CA LYS A 80 4.09 17.58 4.99
C LYS A 80 4.66 16.16 4.84
N GLN A 81 4.33 15.27 5.79
CA GLN A 81 4.78 13.88 5.81
C GLN A 81 3.63 12.92 5.50
N LEU A 82 3.87 11.99 4.57
CA LEU A 82 3.03 10.83 4.33
C LEU A 82 3.60 9.61 5.06
N ASN A 83 2.76 8.80 5.72
CA ASN A 83 3.17 7.50 6.26
C ASN A 83 2.87 6.41 5.22
N LEU A 84 3.93 5.79 4.67
CA LEU A 84 3.85 4.72 3.71
C LEU A 84 4.03 3.38 4.43
N TYR A 85 3.04 2.50 4.31
CA TYR A 85 3.00 1.22 5.01
C TYR A 85 2.86 0.07 4.01
N PHE A 86 3.80 -0.86 4.04
CA PHE A 86 3.72 -2.10 3.28
C PHE A 86 3.25 -3.25 4.18
N SER A 87 2.27 -4.02 3.74
CA SER A 87 1.82 -5.25 4.41
C SER A 87 1.94 -6.40 3.45
N TYR A 88 2.64 -7.45 3.82
CA TYR A 88 2.64 -8.71 3.09
C TYR A 88 2.24 -9.84 4.01
N VAL A 89 1.21 -10.58 3.62
CA VAL A 89 0.70 -11.73 4.37
C VAL A 89 0.44 -12.89 3.44
N THR A 90 0.50 -14.09 3.98
CA THR A 90 0.14 -15.32 3.27
C THR A 90 -0.93 -16.07 4.05
N THR A 91 -1.60 -17.01 3.39
CA THR A 91 -2.51 -17.94 4.07
C THR A 91 -1.72 -18.96 4.90
N GLU A 92 -2.35 -19.55 5.92
CA GLU A 92 -1.75 -20.58 6.78
C GLU A 92 -1.21 -21.78 5.99
N ASP A 93 -1.89 -22.13 4.89
CA ASP A 93 -1.50 -23.23 4.02
C ASP A 93 -0.42 -22.85 2.99
N LEU A 94 0.06 -21.61 3.03
CA LEU A 94 1.08 -21.06 2.13
C LEU A 94 0.73 -21.23 0.64
N THR A 95 -0.55 -21.14 0.30
CA THR A 95 -1.01 -21.22 -1.12
C THR A 95 -1.24 -19.86 -1.75
N VAL A 96 -1.51 -18.84 -0.94
CA VAL A 96 -1.96 -17.52 -1.38
C VAL A 96 -1.20 -16.42 -0.64
N SER A 97 -0.95 -15.31 -1.33
CA SER A 97 -0.36 -14.11 -0.75
C SER A 97 -1.14 -12.84 -1.08
N SER A 98 -0.99 -11.84 -0.21
CA SER A 98 -1.53 -10.50 -0.37
C SER A 98 -0.49 -9.47 0.05
N GLY A 99 -0.07 -8.64 -0.90
CA GLY A 99 0.75 -7.45 -0.68
C GLY A 99 -0.07 -6.18 -0.83
N ILE A 100 0.06 -5.25 0.10
CA ILE A 100 -0.64 -3.97 0.07
C ILE A 100 0.35 -2.87 0.41
N LEU A 101 0.38 -1.80 -0.39
CA LEU A 101 1.15 -0.59 -0.10
C LEU A 101 0.18 0.58 0.04
N GLU A 102 0.27 1.29 1.15
CA GLU A 102 -0.73 2.30 1.52
C GLU A 102 -0.09 3.56 2.08
N GLY A 103 -0.60 4.72 1.67
CA GLY A 103 -0.27 6.05 2.18
C GLY A 103 -1.35 6.58 3.11
N TRP A 104 -0.97 6.91 4.34
CA TRP A 104 -1.87 7.37 5.40
C TRP A 104 -1.39 8.67 6.04
N LEU A 105 -2.35 9.41 6.62
CA LEU A 105 -2.07 10.49 7.57
C LEU A 105 -1.77 9.94 8.97
N LYS A 106 -2.60 9.03 9.47
CA LYS A 106 -2.46 8.44 10.81
C LYS A 106 -2.61 6.92 10.74
N LYS A 107 -1.64 6.17 11.25
CA LYS A 107 -1.79 4.71 11.42
C LYS A 107 -1.32 4.29 12.81
N ASP A 108 -2.07 4.75 13.82
CA ASP A 108 -2.11 4.02 15.09
C ASP A 108 -3.51 4.15 15.75
N GLY A 109 -4.07 3.01 16.15
CA GLY A 109 -5.47 2.84 16.59
C GLY A 109 -6.47 2.45 15.49
N ALA A 110 -7.73 2.18 15.88
CA ALA A 110 -8.79 1.70 14.97
C ALA A 110 -8.87 2.55 13.68
N TYR A 111 -8.73 1.88 12.53
CA TYR A 111 -8.81 2.42 11.16
C TYR A 111 -9.96 3.43 11.01
N GLN A 112 -9.69 4.73 11.19
CA GLN A 112 -10.72 5.79 11.14
C GLN A 112 -10.38 6.94 10.17
N GLU A 113 -9.23 6.92 9.48
CA GLU A 113 -8.86 7.97 8.51
C GLU A 113 -8.80 7.42 7.08
N PRO A 114 -9.11 8.24 6.06
CA PRO A 114 -9.12 7.79 4.68
C PRO A 114 -7.71 7.47 4.23
N THR A 115 -7.52 6.26 3.71
CA THR A 115 -6.36 5.87 2.92
C THR A 115 -6.19 6.89 1.79
N LEU A 116 -5.09 7.63 1.78
CA LEU A 116 -4.87 8.72 0.82
C LEU A 116 -4.43 8.19 -0.54
N TRP A 117 -3.70 7.10 -0.51
CA TRP A 117 -3.20 6.38 -1.66
C TRP A 117 -3.07 4.92 -1.27
N TRP A 118 -3.45 4.01 -2.15
CA TRP A 118 -3.17 2.59 -1.95
C TRP A 118 -3.11 1.87 -3.27
N ASP A 119 -2.37 0.77 -3.27
CA ASP A 119 -2.28 -0.22 -4.32
C ASP A 119 -2.08 -1.59 -3.67
N ASN A 120 -2.52 -2.65 -4.35
CA ASN A 120 -2.45 -4.00 -3.81
C ASN A 120 -2.22 -5.04 -4.92
N LEU A 121 -1.56 -6.12 -4.54
CA LEU A 121 -1.37 -7.30 -5.37
C LEU A 121 -1.76 -8.53 -4.57
N PHE A 122 -2.48 -9.43 -5.24
CA PHE A 122 -2.89 -10.71 -4.71
C PHE A 122 -2.45 -11.79 -5.67
N GLY A 123 -1.94 -12.90 -5.15
CA GLY A 123 -1.38 -13.96 -5.98
C GLY A 123 -1.41 -15.32 -5.31
N SER A 124 -1.15 -16.34 -6.12
CA SER A 124 -0.77 -17.67 -5.61
C SER A 124 0.72 -17.68 -5.31
N LEU A 125 1.12 -18.42 -4.29
CA LEU A 125 2.52 -18.64 -3.99
C LEU A 125 3.08 -19.72 -4.94
N ASP A 126 4.08 -19.34 -5.74
CA ASP A 126 4.84 -20.28 -6.57
C ASP A 126 5.97 -20.96 -5.76
N GLU A 127 6.56 -22.03 -6.30
CA GLU A 127 7.75 -22.66 -5.71
C GLU A 127 8.89 -21.62 -5.57
N GLY A 128 9.26 -21.28 -4.34
CA GLY A 128 10.27 -20.28 -4.04
C GLY A 128 10.26 -19.81 -2.59
N SER A 129 11.12 -18.87 -2.24
CA SER A 129 11.16 -18.27 -0.90
C SER A 129 10.09 -17.18 -0.80
N VAL A 130 9.14 -17.31 0.13
CA VAL A 130 8.07 -16.33 0.37
C VAL A 130 8.61 -14.90 0.61
N PRO A 131 9.72 -14.70 1.36
CA PRO A 131 10.38 -13.40 1.47
C PRO A 131 10.79 -12.77 0.14
N LEU A 132 11.23 -13.57 -0.85
CA LEU A 132 11.57 -13.05 -2.18
C LEU A 132 10.32 -12.58 -2.93
N GLN A 133 9.23 -13.34 -2.87
CA GLN A 133 7.95 -12.95 -3.47
C GLN A 133 7.38 -11.67 -2.83
N ALA A 134 7.53 -11.52 -1.52
CA ALA A 134 7.18 -10.28 -0.81
C ALA A 134 7.99 -9.09 -1.33
N ALA A 135 9.28 -9.30 -1.61
CA ALA A 135 10.15 -8.26 -2.11
C ALA A 135 9.81 -7.87 -3.57
N ASP A 136 9.48 -8.82 -4.43
CA ASP A 136 9.07 -8.57 -5.82
C ASP A 136 7.69 -7.88 -5.87
N THR A 137 6.78 -8.30 -4.99
CA THR A 137 5.47 -7.66 -4.79
C THR A 137 5.65 -6.21 -4.34
N LEU A 138 6.53 -5.98 -3.36
CA LEU A 138 6.84 -4.64 -2.87
C LEU A 138 7.39 -3.76 -3.99
N ASP A 139 8.34 -4.24 -4.77
CA ASP A 139 8.95 -3.46 -5.86
C ASP A 139 7.90 -3.00 -6.87
N THR A 140 7.00 -3.90 -7.28
CA THR A 140 5.93 -3.59 -8.23
C THR A 140 5.00 -2.49 -7.70
N LEU A 141 4.56 -2.62 -6.45
CA LEU A 141 3.69 -1.61 -5.81
C LEU A 141 4.41 -0.28 -5.61
N LEU A 142 5.69 -0.32 -5.26
CA LEU A 142 6.51 0.86 -5.00
C LEU A 142 6.84 1.62 -6.29
N GLU A 143 7.04 0.93 -7.41
CA GLU A 143 7.13 1.56 -8.73
C GLU A 143 5.86 2.37 -9.04
N GLY A 144 4.69 1.81 -8.72
CA GLY A 144 3.41 2.49 -8.82
C GLY A 144 3.36 3.76 -7.98
N PHE A 145 3.69 3.66 -6.70
CA PHE A 145 3.75 4.81 -5.79
C PHE A 145 4.71 5.90 -6.30
N ILE A 146 5.92 5.54 -6.72
CA ILE A 146 6.93 6.49 -7.22
C ILE A 146 6.44 7.22 -8.47
N ALA A 147 5.76 6.52 -9.38
CA ALA A 147 5.19 7.13 -10.58
C ALA A 147 4.12 8.17 -10.22
N ASP A 148 3.22 7.84 -9.30
CA ASP A 148 2.16 8.75 -8.86
C ASP A 148 2.70 9.93 -8.06
N TRP A 149 3.73 9.70 -7.23
CA TRP A 149 4.42 10.75 -6.52
C TRP A 149 5.01 11.78 -7.48
N LYS A 150 5.72 11.33 -8.52
CA LYS A 150 6.29 12.19 -9.59
C LYS A 150 5.23 12.91 -10.42
N LYS A 151 4.05 12.32 -10.59
CA LYS A 151 2.93 13.00 -11.27
C LYS A 151 2.37 14.15 -10.44
N SER A 152 2.58 14.11 -9.12
CA SER A 152 1.99 15.03 -8.16
C SER A 152 2.94 16.15 -7.73
N HIS A 153 4.24 16.05 -8.07
CA HIS A 153 5.31 16.96 -7.67
C HIS A 153 6.23 17.27 -8.86
#